data_AF-A0A956RCB2-F1
#
_entry.id   AF-A0A956RCB2-F1
#
_cell.length_a   1.000
_cell.length_b   1.000
_cell.length_c   1.000
_cell.angle_alpha   90.00
_cell.angle_beta   90.00
_cell.angle_gamma   90.00
#
_symmetry.space_group_name_H-M   'P 1'
#
loop_
_entity.id
_entity.type
_entity.pdbx_description
1 polymer ?
#
loop_
_entity_poly.entity_id
_entity_poly.type
_entity_poly.pdbx_seq_one_letter_code
_entity_poly.pdbx_strand_id
1 'polypeptide(L)' 'YTSILRMGPEALAAEAPAIARLARAEGLEAHARAAELRFERDDAAEGER' A
#
# COMPACT_ATOMS: atom_id res chain seq x y z
N TYR A 1 9.64 3.22 -24.32
CA TYR A 1 10.50 3.06 -23.14
C TYR A 1 9.63 2.54 -22.01
N THR A 2 10.07 1.53 -21.28
CA THR A 2 9.27 0.88 -20.23
C THR A 2 10.13 0.75 -18.98
N SER A 3 9.60 1.19 -17.84
CA SER A 3 10.23 1.02 -16.53
C SER A 3 9.62 -0.16 -15.78
N ILE A 4 10.45 -0.91 -15.05
CA ILE A 4 10.01 -1.98 -14.15
C ILE A 4 10.47 -1.62 -12.74
N LEU A 5 9.54 -1.62 -11.77
CA LEU A 5 9.81 -1.43 -10.35
C LEU A 5 9.39 -2.66 -9.55
N ARG A 6 10.25 -3.12 -8.64
CA ARG A 6 9.96 -4.22 -7.71
C ARG A 6 10.17 -3.71 -6.28
N MET A 7 9.15 -3.83 -5.45
CA MET A 7 9.21 -3.50 -4.02
C MET A 7 8.88 -4.72 -3.19
N GLY A 8 9.63 -4.93 -2.10
CA GLY A 8 9.29 -5.90 -1.07
C GLY A 8 8.18 -5.40 -0.15
N PRO A 9 7.57 -6.27 0.67
CA PRO A 9 6.50 -5.91 1.59
C PRO A 9 6.89 -4.78 2.55
N GLU A 10 8.09 -4.82 3.13
CA GLU A 10 8.57 -3.83 4.10
C GLU A 10 8.80 -2.47 3.44
N ALA A 11 9.39 -2.47 2.24
CA ALA A 11 9.57 -1.26 1.46
C ALA A 11 8.23 -0.64 1.06
N LEU A 12 7.23 -1.47 0.72
CA LEU A 12 5.88 -0.98 0.41
C LEU A 12 5.17 -0.45 1.67
N ALA A 13 5.35 -1.10 2.82
CA ALA A 13 4.80 -0.66 4.09
C ALA A 13 5.34 0.72 4.49
N ALA A 14 6.63 0.97 4.26
CA ALA A 14 7.25 2.27 4.53
C ALA A 14 6.68 3.40 3.66
N GLU A 15 6.38 3.13 2.39
CA GLU A 15 5.92 4.14 1.43
C GLU A 15 4.39 4.33 1.42
N ALA A 16 3.62 3.30 1.79
CA ALA A 16 2.16 3.31 1.69
C ALA A 16 1.46 4.49 2.40
N PRO A 17 1.89 4.95 3.60
CA PRO A 17 1.30 6.13 4.23
C PRO A 17 1.47 7.41 3.40
N ALA A 18 2.62 7.58 2.75
CA ALA A 18 2.88 8.74 1.90
C ALA A 18 2.06 8.68 0.61
N ILE A 19 1.99 7.49 -0.02
CA ILE A 19 1.17 7.24 -1.22
C ILE A 19 -0.30 7.57 -0.93
N ALA A 20 -0.85 7.05 0.17
CA ALA A 20 -2.23 7.29 0.55
C ALA A 20 -2.51 8.77 0.86
N ARG A 21 -1.60 9.45 1.55
CA ARG A 21 -1.72 10.89 1.83
C ARG A 21 -1.77 11.72 0.55
N LEU A 22 -0.88 11.46 -0.39
CA LEU A 22 -0.83 12.18 -1.68
C LEU A 22 -2.10 11.89 -2.50
N ALA A 23 -2.47 10.62 -2.63
CA ALA A 23 -3.67 10.22 -3.36
C ALA A 23 -4.93 10.90 -2.79
N ARG A 24 -5.09 11.00 -1.47
CA ARG A 24 -6.22 11.72 -0.85
C ARG A 24 -6.20 13.21 -1.13
N ALA A 25 -5.03 13.85 -1.05
CA ALA A 25 -4.89 15.27 -1.38
C ALA A 25 -5.28 15.57 -2.85
N GLU A 26 -5.14 14.59 -3.73
CA GLU A 26 -5.49 14.65 -5.15
C GLU A 26 -6.92 14.17 -5.45
N GLY A 27 -7.70 13.75 -4.44
CA GLY A 27 -9.07 13.23 -4.63
C GLY A 27 -9.14 11.80 -5.20
N LEU A 28 -8.05 11.05 -5.14
CA LEU A 28 -7.89 9.70 -5.71
C LEU A 28 -8.13 8.60 -4.68
N GLU A 29 -9.31 8.55 -4.06
CA GLU A 29 -9.57 7.64 -2.92
C GLU A 29 -9.31 6.16 -3.25
N ALA A 30 -9.64 5.71 -4.47
CA ALA A 30 -9.37 4.34 -4.89
C ALA A 30 -7.87 3.99 -4.88
N HIS A 31 -6.99 4.95 -5.17
CA HIS A 31 -5.53 4.75 -5.14
C HIS A 31 -5.01 4.69 -3.70
N ALA A 32 -5.54 5.54 -2.81
CA ALA A 32 -5.23 5.49 -1.39
C ALA A 32 -5.63 4.13 -0.78
N ARG A 33 -6.88 3.69 -1.02
CA ARG A 33 -7.37 2.39 -0.53
C ARG A 33 -6.59 1.23 -1.11
N ALA A 34 -6.18 1.29 -2.38
CA ALA A 34 -5.32 0.26 -2.96
C ALA A 34 -3.99 0.14 -2.18
N ALA A 35 -3.34 1.25 -1.81
CA ALA A 35 -2.11 1.20 -1.02
C ALA A 35 -2.34 0.56 0.36
N GLU A 36 -3.43 0.91 1.04
CA GLU A 36 -3.76 0.45 2.40
C GLU A 36 -4.18 -1.03 2.46
N LEU A 37 -5.03 -1.47 1.52
CA LEU A 37 -5.58 -2.84 1.46
C LEU A 37 -4.51 -3.95 1.41
N ARG A 38 -3.28 -3.60 1.03
CA ARG A 38 -2.16 -4.55 0.94
C ARG A 38 -1.63 -4.97 2.31
N PHE A 39 -1.99 -4.25 3.37
CA PHE A 39 -1.59 -4.54 4.75
C PHE A 39 -2.74 -5.04 5.62
N GLU A 40 -4.00 -4.80 5.22
CA GLU A 40 -5.18 -5.31 5.94
C GLU A 40 -5.27 -6.86 5.94
N ARG A 41 -4.48 -7.56 5.11
CA ARG A 41 -4.48 -9.04 5.00
C ARG A 41 -3.54 -9.77 5.95
N ASP A 42 -2.54 -9.08 6.53
CA ASP A 42 -1.57 -9.75 7.40
C ASP A 42 -2.12 -9.96 8.82
N ASP A 43 -2.98 -9.07 9.32
CA ASP A 43 -3.63 -9.24 10.64
C ASP A 43 -4.55 -10.48 10.70
N ALA A 44 -5.14 -10.89 9.58
CA ALA A 44 -6.01 -12.07 9.51
C ALA A 44 -5.22 -13.39 9.46
N ALA A 45 -3.95 -13.37 9.03
CA ALA A 45 -3.11 -14.56 8.89
C ALA A 45 -2.23 -14.83 10.13
N GLU A 46 -2.06 -13.84 11.01
CA GLU A 46 -1.33 -14.00 12.27
C GLU A 46 -2.22 -14.43 13.46
N GLY A 47 -3.55 -14.37 13.34
CA GLY A 47 -4.51 -14.82 14.35
C GLY A 47 -4.74 -16.35 14.44
N GLU A 48 -4.06 -17.15 13.63
CA GLU A 48 -4.19 -18.62 13.57
C GLU A 48 -2.90 -19.40 13.94
N ARG A 49 -1.91 -18.76 14.58
CA ARG A 49 -0.69 -19.45 15.07
C ARG A 49 -0.59 -19.50 16.58
#